data_AF-A0A0B2SNW4-F1
#
_entry.id   AF-A0A0B2SNW4-F1
#
_cell.length_a   1.000
_cell.length_b   1.000
_cell.length_c   1.000
_cell.angle_alpha   90.00
_cell.angle_beta   90.00
_cell.angle_gamma   90.00
#
_symmetry.space_group_name_H-M   'P 1'
#
loop_
_entity.id
_entity.type
_entity.pdbx_description
1 polymer ?
#
loop_
_entity_poly.entity_id
_entity_poly.type
_entity_poly.pdbx_seq_one_letter_code
_entity_poly.pdbx_strand_id
1 'polypeptide(L)'
;MTLINSWRWVPQSCHLPRIDPVRFLGTMKNRNIGFVGDSLNENFLASFLCILSVADKGAKKWKKKGAWRGAYFPKFNVTVAYHRAVLLSRYQWQPKQPEAGVKDGSEGFYRVDVDVPADDWAKIAGFYDVLVFNTGHWWNRDKFPKEKPLVFYKAGQPIVPPLGMLDGLKVVLTNMVTYIQKEFPGNTLKFWRLQSPRHFYGGDWNQNGSCLFNKPLEEDELDLWFEPRNNGVNKEARLLNFVIEGALQGTNIQLLDLTHLSEFRADAHPAIWLGKKDAVAIWGQDCMHWCLPGVPDTWVDILSQLIHDGLGRTGGL
;
A
#
# COMPACT_ATOMS: atom_id res chain seq x y z
N MET A 1 -28.33 -9.96 -9.81
CA MET A 1 -27.26 -9.18 -9.16
C MET A 1 -26.13 -10.14 -8.83
N THR A 2 -25.05 -10.08 -9.59
CA THR A 2 -23.79 -10.75 -9.24
C THR A 2 -23.27 -10.13 -7.95
N LEU A 3 -22.95 -10.95 -6.95
CA LEU A 3 -22.39 -10.46 -5.69
C LEU A 3 -20.93 -10.03 -5.96
N ILE A 4 -20.49 -8.88 -5.44
CA ILE A 4 -19.09 -8.39 -5.53
C ILE A 4 -18.07 -9.48 -5.14
N ASN A 5 -18.49 -10.41 -4.27
CA ASN A 5 -17.71 -11.50 -3.70
C ASN A 5 -17.77 -12.81 -4.51
N SER A 6 -18.35 -12.79 -5.72
CA SER A 6 -18.49 -13.98 -6.57
C SER A 6 -17.34 -14.17 -7.57
N TRP A 7 -16.49 -13.15 -7.75
CA TRP A 7 -15.36 -13.20 -8.67
C TRP A 7 -14.15 -13.90 -8.06
N ARG A 8 -13.41 -14.62 -8.90
CA ARG A 8 -12.11 -15.24 -8.57
C ARG A 8 -11.13 -14.97 -9.69
N TRP A 9 -9.92 -14.54 -9.34
CA TRP A 9 -8.83 -14.48 -10.30
C TRP A 9 -8.32 -15.88 -10.64
N VAL A 10 -8.21 -16.17 -11.94
CA VAL A 10 -7.68 -17.43 -12.45
C VAL A 10 -6.48 -17.11 -13.34
N PRO A 11 -5.24 -17.40 -12.89
CA PRO A 11 -4.07 -17.23 -13.73
C PRO A 11 -4.14 -18.11 -14.98
N GLN A 12 -3.57 -17.63 -16.10
CA GLN A 12 -3.64 -18.34 -17.38
C GLN A 12 -2.88 -19.68 -17.37
N SER A 13 -1.72 -19.72 -16.72
CA SER A 13 -0.76 -20.84 -16.85
C SER A 13 -0.54 -21.63 -15.55
N CYS A 14 -1.26 -21.32 -14.48
CA CYS A 14 -1.13 -22.03 -13.21
C CYS A 14 -2.43 -22.02 -12.40
N HIS A 15 -2.56 -22.97 -11.49
CA HIS A 15 -3.65 -22.99 -10.52
C HIS A 15 -3.26 -22.18 -9.28
N LEU A 16 -4.06 -21.15 -8.96
CA LEU A 16 -3.95 -20.40 -7.70
C LEU A 16 -5.00 -20.92 -6.71
N PRO A 17 -4.63 -21.75 -5.71
CA PRO A 17 -5.57 -22.19 -4.69
C PRO A 17 -5.96 -21.02 -3.77
N ARG A 18 -7.16 -21.09 -3.20
CA ARG A 18 -7.49 -20.24 -2.05
C ARG A 18 -6.60 -20.61 -0.88
N ILE A 19 -6.24 -19.62 -0.07
CA ILE A 19 -5.48 -19.84 1.16
C ILE A 19 -6.23 -20.80 2.09
N ASP A 20 -5.53 -21.83 2.55
CA ASP A 20 -5.93 -22.60 3.74
C ASP A 20 -5.26 -21.93 4.95
N PRO A 21 -6.04 -21.26 5.83
CA PRO A 21 -5.45 -20.48 6.92
C PRO A 21 -4.74 -21.36 7.96
N VAL A 22 -5.18 -22.62 8.16
CA VAL A 22 -4.53 -23.54 9.11
C VAL A 22 -3.20 -24.01 8.54
N ARG A 23 -3.19 -24.42 7.26
CA ARG A 23 -1.96 -24.82 6.58
C ARG A 23 -0.97 -23.66 6.49
N PHE A 24 -1.45 -22.46 6.13
CA PHE A 24 -0.61 -21.27 6.01
C PHE A 24 0.04 -20.88 7.34
N LEU A 25 -0.75 -20.76 8.42
CA LEU A 25 -0.17 -20.48 9.75
C LEU A 25 0.73 -21.61 10.24
N GLY A 26 0.46 -22.85 9.85
CA GLY A 26 1.34 -24.01 10.09
C GLY A 26 2.70 -23.85 9.42
N THR A 27 2.74 -23.45 8.14
CA THR A 27 3.98 -23.14 7.41
C THR A 27 4.71 -21.95 8.01
N MET A 28 3.97 -20.94 8.46
CA MET A 28 4.52 -19.72 9.08
C MET A 28 4.87 -19.89 10.56
N LYS A 29 4.76 -21.08 11.14
CA LYS A 29 4.99 -21.29 12.58
C LYS A 29 6.31 -20.66 13.05
N ASN A 30 6.26 -19.89 14.13
CA ASN A 30 7.37 -19.12 14.71
C ASN A 30 7.95 -18.00 13.83
N ARG A 31 7.26 -17.62 12.75
CA ARG A 31 7.67 -16.53 11.84
C ARG A 31 6.70 -15.35 11.93
N ASN A 32 7.16 -14.17 11.54
CA ASN A 32 6.33 -12.95 11.55
C ASN A 32 6.24 -12.29 10.17
N ILE A 33 5.09 -11.67 9.89
CA ILE A 33 4.78 -10.97 8.65
C ILE A 33 4.51 -9.48 8.97
N GLY A 34 5.17 -8.59 8.24
CA GLY A 34 5.02 -7.15 8.38
C GLY A 34 4.52 -6.49 7.10
N PHE A 35 3.56 -5.59 7.22
CA PHE A 35 3.12 -4.67 6.18
C PHE A 35 3.63 -3.27 6.52
N VAL A 36 4.21 -2.56 5.56
CA VAL A 36 4.72 -1.20 5.76
C VAL A 36 4.20 -0.34 4.62
N GLY A 37 3.59 0.81 4.93
CA GLY A 37 3.18 1.75 3.90
C GLY A 37 1.88 2.49 4.17
N ASP A 38 1.06 2.67 3.13
CA ASP A 38 -0.18 3.46 3.16
C ASP A 38 -1.43 2.63 3.55
N SER A 39 -2.60 3.26 3.49
CA SER A 39 -3.88 2.67 3.91
C SER A 39 -4.33 1.48 3.06
N LEU A 40 -3.79 1.28 1.85
CA LEU A 40 -4.13 0.12 1.04
C LEU A 40 -3.43 -1.15 1.56
N ASN A 41 -2.25 -1.01 2.18
CA ASN A 41 -1.64 -2.11 2.92
C ASN A 41 -2.40 -2.39 4.23
N GLU A 42 -3.00 -1.37 4.85
CA GLU A 42 -3.92 -1.57 5.99
C GLU A 42 -5.20 -2.32 5.56
N ASN A 43 -5.76 -1.97 4.39
CA ASN A 43 -6.92 -2.65 3.80
C ASN A 43 -6.59 -4.11 3.45
N PHE A 44 -5.40 -4.35 2.89
CA PHE A 44 -4.89 -5.70 2.62
C PHE A 44 -4.69 -6.50 3.92
N LEU A 45 -4.03 -5.91 4.93
CA LEU A 45 -3.88 -6.53 6.25
C LEU A 45 -5.24 -6.92 6.84
N ALA A 46 -6.26 -6.07 6.73
CA ALA A 46 -7.57 -6.34 7.30
C ALA A 46 -8.20 -7.63 6.72
N SER A 47 -8.16 -7.82 5.39
CA SER A 47 -8.56 -9.08 4.75
C SER A 47 -7.74 -10.26 5.27
N PHE A 48 -6.41 -10.10 5.28
CA PHE A 48 -5.51 -11.17 5.67
C PHE A 48 -5.76 -11.65 7.10
N LEU A 49 -5.90 -10.72 8.05
CA LEU A 49 -6.22 -11.05 9.43
C LEU A 49 -7.60 -11.71 9.59
N CYS A 50 -8.61 -11.26 8.82
CA CYS A 50 -9.93 -11.89 8.85
C CYS A 50 -9.84 -13.35 8.44
N ILE A 51 -9.14 -13.66 7.35
CA ILE A 51 -8.98 -15.03 6.86
C ILE A 51 -8.19 -15.89 7.86
N LEU A 52 -7.07 -15.37 8.38
CA LEU A 52 -6.22 -16.13 9.32
C LEU A 52 -6.90 -16.37 10.67
N SER A 53 -7.82 -15.50 11.10
CA SER A 53 -8.53 -15.63 12.39
C SER A 53 -9.33 -16.94 12.52
N VAL A 54 -9.73 -17.55 11.40
CA VAL A 54 -10.45 -18.83 11.36
C VAL A 54 -9.60 -19.97 11.94
N ALA A 55 -8.27 -19.93 11.75
CA ALA A 55 -7.36 -20.99 12.15
C ALA A 55 -6.95 -20.93 13.64
N ASP A 56 -7.11 -19.78 14.29
CA ASP A 56 -6.76 -19.58 15.70
C ASP A 56 -7.71 -18.59 16.37
N LYS A 57 -8.74 -19.13 17.04
CA LYS A 57 -9.71 -18.36 17.85
C LYS A 57 -9.07 -17.63 19.03
N GLY A 58 -7.84 -17.98 19.41
CA GLY A 58 -7.07 -17.33 20.46
C GLY A 58 -6.30 -16.10 19.99
N ALA A 59 -6.45 -15.68 18.73
CA ALA A 59 -5.77 -14.52 18.16
C ALA A 59 -5.96 -13.25 19.02
N LYS A 60 -4.86 -12.54 19.26
CA LYS A 60 -4.82 -11.34 20.11
C LYS A 60 -4.38 -10.14 19.29
N LYS A 61 -4.96 -8.98 19.56
CA LYS A 61 -4.53 -7.72 18.93
C LYS A 61 -3.05 -7.44 19.21
N TRP A 62 -2.32 -7.01 18.18
CA TRP A 62 -0.91 -6.63 18.26
C TRP A 62 -0.70 -5.15 17.92
N LYS A 63 -0.02 -4.43 18.82
CA LYS A 63 0.38 -3.02 18.68
C LYS A 63 1.79 -2.74 19.22
N LYS A 64 2.62 -3.78 19.34
CA LYS A 64 4.00 -3.67 19.85
C LYS A 64 4.95 -3.40 18.68
N LYS A 65 6.20 -3.03 18.98
CA LYS A 65 7.26 -2.79 17.98
C LYS A 65 6.93 -1.68 16.96
N GLY A 66 6.10 -0.70 17.33
CA GLY A 66 5.67 0.39 16.44
C GLY A 66 4.43 0.07 15.59
N ALA A 67 3.90 -1.15 15.67
CA ALA A 67 2.76 -1.55 14.85
C ALA A 67 1.50 -0.73 15.15
N TRP A 68 0.91 -0.16 14.10
CA TRP A 68 -0.36 0.56 14.16
C TRP A 68 -1.53 -0.41 14.39
N ARG A 69 -1.51 -1.55 13.70
CA ARG A 69 -2.48 -2.65 13.80
C ARG A 69 -1.79 -4.00 13.57
N GLY A 70 -2.44 -5.07 14.02
CA GLY A 70 -1.97 -6.43 13.81
C GLY A 70 -2.67 -7.43 14.70
N ALA A 71 -2.32 -8.70 14.51
CA ALA A 71 -2.70 -9.79 15.40
C ALA A 71 -1.52 -10.74 15.66
N TYR A 72 -1.54 -11.34 16.84
CA TYR A 72 -0.68 -12.45 17.24
C TYR A 72 -1.54 -13.71 17.37
N PHE A 73 -1.12 -14.78 16.69
CA PHE A 73 -1.79 -16.07 16.62
C PHE A 73 -1.04 -17.07 17.52
N PRO A 74 -1.43 -17.21 18.81
CA PRO A 74 -0.66 -17.97 19.80
C PRO A 74 -0.50 -19.46 19.49
N LYS A 75 -1.46 -20.10 18.80
CA LYS A 75 -1.36 -21.53 18.44
C LYS A 75 -0.17 -21.83 17.53
N PHE A 76 0.22 -20.84 16.73
CA PHE A 76 1.29 -20.96 15.73
C PHE A 76 2.51 -20.11 16.09
N ASN A 77 2.40 -19.27 17.11
CA ASN A 77 3.41 -18.27 17.46
C ASN A 77 3.77 -17.37 16.27
N VAL A 78 2.75 -16.83 15.60
CA VAL A 78 2.88 -15.97 14.41
C VAL A 78 2.36 -14.58 14.70
N THR A 79 3.11 -13.55 14.33
CA THR A 79 2.63 -12.15 14.34
C THR A 79 2.43 -11.66 12.92
N VAL A 80 1.28 -11.03 12.65
CA VAL A 80 1.02 -10.30 11.41
C VAL A 80 0.66 -8.86 11.77
N ALA A 81 1.40 -7.88 11.27
CA ALA A 81 1.25 -6.49 11.71
C ALA A 81 1.51 -5.47 10.61
N TYR A 82 0.95 -4.28 10.76
CA TYR A 82 1.06 -3.14 9.86
C TYR A 82 1.70 -1.94 10.56
N HIS A 83 2.66 -1.31 9.87
CA HIS A 83 3.32 -0.06 10.23
C HIS A 83 2.93 1.02 9.23
N ARG A 84 2.31 2.08 9.73
CA ARG A 84 1.83 3.18 8.89
C ARG A 84 2.99 4.09 8.54
N ALA A 85 3.37 4.10 7.27
CA ALA A 85 4.49 4.88 6.75
C ALA A 85 4.16 5.36 5.33
N VAL A 86 3.22 6.31 5.23
CA VAL A 86 2.58 6.71 3.95
C VAL A 86 3.57 7.19 2.87
N LEU A 87 4.67 7.84 3.26
CA LEU A 87 5.77 8.24 2.37
C LEU A 87 7.04 7.38 2.53
N LEU A 88 7.02 6.37 3.41
CA LEU A 88 8.17 5.59 3.90
C LEU A 88 9.27 6.40 4.60
N SER A 89 9.68 7.55 4.04
CA SER A 89 10.57 8.51 4.67
C SER A 89 9.88 9.30 5.78
N ARG A 90 10.68 9.80 6.72
CA ARG A 90 10.23 10.73 7.74
C ARG A 90 9.71 12.00 7.07
N TYR A 91 8.51 12.42 7.47
CA TYR A 91 7.93 13.69 7.04
C TYR A 91 7.26 14.42 8.20
N GLN A 92 7.41 15.74 8.24
CA GLN A 92 6.93 16.57 9.36
C GLN A 92 6.48 17.94 8.86
N TRP A 93 5.38 18.46 9.43
CA TRP A 93 4.92 19.82 9.16
C TRP A 93 5.93 20.83 9.72
N GLN A 94 6.28 21.81 8.89
CA GLN A 94 7.13 22.94 9.21
C GLN A 94 6.30 24.21 8.99
N PRO A 95 5.78 24.85 10.06
CA PRO A 95 5.08 26.11 9.91
C PRO A 95 6.06 27.18 9.42
N LYS A 96 5.60 28.08 8.56
CA LYS A 96 6.38 29.30 8.26
C LYS A 96 6.52 30.10 9.56
N GLN A 97 7.68 30.73 9.75
CA GLN A 97 7.80 31.70 10.82
C GLN A 97 6.80 32.83 10.55
N PRO A 98 5.98 33.23 11.54
CA PRO A 98 5.07 34.34 11.34
C PRO A 98 5.89 35.60 11.03
N GLU A 99 5.53 36.30 9.96
CA GLU A 99 5.94 37.68 9.80
C GLU A 99 5.48 38.46 11.04
N ALA A 100 6.32 39.36 11.55
CA ALA A 100 6.07 40.06 12.81
C ALA A 100 4.68 40.73 12.80
N GLY A 101 3.73 40.17 13.57
CA GLY A 101 2.37 40.69 13.70
C GLY A 101 1.24 39.75 13.27
N VAL A 102 1.52 38.64 12.56
CA VAL A 102 0.48 37.68 12.12
C VAL A 102 0.56 36.40 12.97
N LYS A 103 -0.51 36.07 13.70
CA LYS A 103 -0.58 34.91 14.62
C LYS A 103 -1.04 33.60 13.96
N ASP A 104 -1.03 33.49 12.63
CA ASP A 104 -1.59 32.30 11.98
C ASP A 104 -0.49 31.32 11.53
N GLY A 105 -0.40 30.18 12.22
CA GLY A 105 0.50 29.06 11.90
C GLY A 105 -0.05 28.13 10.80
N SER A 106 -0.99 28.62 9.99
CA SER A 106 -1.69 27.87 8.93
C SER A 106 -0.85 27.67 7.67
N GLU A 107 0.13 28.55 7.42
CA GLU A 107 1.09 28.46 6.32
C GLU A 107 2.36 27.68 6.70
N GLY A 108 2.88 26.90 5.75
CA GLY A 108 4.03 26.04 6.00
C GLY A 108 4.24 25.03 4.89
N PHE A 109 5.10 24.05 5.15
CA PHE A 109 5.38 22.95 4.23
C PHE A 109 5.62 21.66 5.00
N TYR A 110 5.50 20.52 4.32
CA TYR A 110 5.91 19.24 4.87
C TYR A 110 7.35 18.96 4.46
N ARG A 111 8.27 19.01 5.42
CA ARG A 111 9.63 18.54 5.23
C ARG A 111 9.63 17.03 5.08
N VAL A 112 10.29 16.52 4.05
CA VAL A 112 10.53 15.08 3.84
C VAL A 112 12.03 14.84 3.85
N ASP A 113 12.53 14.11 4.84
CA ASP A 113 13.95 13.69 4.89
C ASP A 113 14.11 12.41 4.06
N VAL A 114 14.55 12.54 2.81
CA VAL A 114 14.52 11.45 1.83
C VAL A 114 15.43 10.27 2.19
N ASP A 115 16.45 10.52 3.02
CA ASP A 115 17.45 9.55 3.47
C ASP A 115 17.20 9.04 4.90
N VAL A 116 16.08 9.43 5.52
CA VAL A 116 15.71 8.99 6.87
C VAL A 116 14.38 8.23 6.83
N PRO A 117 14.35 6.93 7.21
CA PRO A 117 13.10 6.18 7.29
C PRO A 117 12.19 6.76 8.38
N ALA A 118 10.87 6.65 8.19
CA ALA A 118 9.90 7.01 9.23
C ALA A 118 10.07 6.13 10.48
N ASP A 119 9.93 6.74 11.66
CA ASP A 119 10.19 6.10 12.95
C ASP A 119 9.34 4.84 13.18
N ASP A 120 8.12 4.81 12.61
CA ASP A 120 7.17 3.72 12.72
C ASP A 120 7.73 2.37 12.25
N TRP A 121 8.65 2.37 11.28
CA TRP A 121 9.21 1.13 10.71
C TRP A 121 10.74 1.06 10.72
N ALA A 122 11.45 2.14 11.06
CA ALA A 122 12.91 2.20 11.08
C ALA A 122 13.58 1.17 12.02
N LYS A 123 12.85 0.65 13.02
CA LYS A 123 13.41 -0.24 14.07
C LYS A 123 12.84 -1.66 14.05
N ILE A 124 12.28 -2.08 12.92
CA ILE A 124 11.64 -3.41 12.79
C ILE A 124 12.55 -4.46 12.14
N ALA A 125 13.75 -4.07 11.70
CA ALA A 125 14.71 -4.98 11.11
C ALA A 125 14.97 -6.18 12.05
N GLY A 126 14.97 -7.38 11.47
CA GLY A 126 15.17 -8.64 12.19
C GLY A 126 13.95 -9.18 12.96
N PHE A 127 12.83 -8.44 13.04
CA PHE A 127 11.61 -8.96 13.69
C PHE A 127 10.70 -9.75 12.73
N TYR A 128 10.73 -9.43 11.44
CA TYR A 128 9.86 -10.02 10.41
C TYR A 128 10.64 -10.95 9.47
N ASP A 129 10.04 -12.09 9.15
CA ASP A 129 10.52 -13.04 8.15
C ASP A 129 10.01 -12.69 6.75
N VAL A 130 8.83 -12.06 6.69
CA VAL A 130 8.20 -11.57 5.46
C VAL A 130 7.85 -10.10 5.63
N LEU A 131 8.20 -9.28 4.65
CA LEU A 131 7.84 -7.86 4.61
C LEU A 131 7.16 -7.50 3.29
N VAL A 132 6.05 -6.78 3.37
CA VAL A 132 5.30 -6.26 2.22
C VAL A 132 5.27 -4.74 2.32
N PHE A 133 6.00 -4.08 1.43
CA PHE A 133 6.09 -2.62 1.35
C PHE A 133 5.12 -2.07 0.32
N ASN A 134 4.62 -0.85 0.55
CA ASN A 134 3.98 -0.05 -0.49
C ASN A 134 4.08 1.46 -0.18
N THR A 135 3.97 2.30 -1.19
CA THR A 135 3.69 3.74 -1.07
C THR A 135 3.25 4.27 -2.43
N GLY A 136 2.36 5.25 -2.47
CA GLY A 136 1.97 5.91 -3.73
C GLY A 136 0.70 6.74 -3.62
N HIS A 137 -0.31 6.28 -2.87
CA HIS A 137 -1.61 6.97 -2.76
C HIS A 137 -1.57 8.33 -2.06
N TRP A 138 -0.46 8.65 -1.37
CA TRP A 138 -0.24 9.96 -0.77
C TRP A 138 0.59 10.89 -1.67
N TRP A 139 1.14 10.40 -2.76
CA TRP A 139 1.95 11.17 -3.71
C TRP A 139 1.07 11.86 -4.75
N ASN A 140 0.14 12.70 -4.27
CA ASN A 140 -0.70 13.56 -5.11
C ASN A 140 -0.92 14.94 -4.46
N ARG A 141 -1.40 15.89 -5.25
CA ARG A 141 -1.67 17.27 -4.83
C ARG A 141 -2.87 17.39 -3.89
N ASP A 142 -3.69 16.36 -3.77
CA ASP A 142 -4.84 16.37 -2.86
C ASP A 142 -4.41 16.12 -1.41
N LYS A 143 -3.38 15.29 -1.20
CA LYS A 143 -2.75 15.11 0.11
C LYS A 143 -1.76 16.21 0.45
N PHE A 144 -1.05 16.73 -0.56
CA PHE A 144 -0.06 17.79 -0.40
C PHE A 144 -0.30 18.90 -1.43
N PRO A 145 -1.25 19.82 -1.14
CA PRO A 145 -1.61 20.89 -2.05
C PRO A 145 -0.52 21.95 -2.12
N LYS A 146 -0.61 22.87 -3.08
CA LYS A 146 0.45 23.87 -3.34
C LYS A 146 0.68 24.80 -2.15
N GLU A 147 -0.35 25.02 -1.35
CA GLU A 147 -0.35 25.84 -0.14
C GLU A 147 0.34 25.13 1.03
N LYS A 148 0.46 23.79 0.97
CA LYS A 148 1.11 22.94 1.97
C LYS A 148 2.01 21.90 1.27
N PRO A 149 3.02 22.35 0.51
CA PRO A 149 3.76 21.48 -0.40
C PRO A 149 4.72 20.55 0.36
N LEU A 150 5.19 19.51 -0.31
CA LEU A 150 6.35 18.75 0.12
C LEU A 150 7.64 19.54 -0.20
N VAL A 151 8.57 19.57 0.74
CA VAL A 151 9.93 20.08 0.53
C VAL A 151 10.91 19.00 0.95
N PHE A 152 11.78 18.61 0.03
CA PHE A 152 12.66 17.46 0.21
C PHE A 152 14.02 17.88 0.75
N TYR A 153 14.50 17.12 1.73
CA TYR A 153 15.77 17.31 2.42
C TYR A 153 16.59 16.04 2.31
N LYS A 154 17.92 16.20 2.21
CA LYS A 154 18.90 15.11 2.28
C LYS A 154 20.05 15.55 3.19
N ALA A 155 20.49 14.68 4.09
CA ALA A 155 21.54 15.00 5.07
C ALA A 155 21.28 16.31 5.83
N GLY A 156 20.02 16.59 6.14
CA GLY A 156 19.61 17.79 6.88
C GLY A 156 19.50 19.08 6.06
N GLN A 157 19.85 19.07 4.77
CA GLN A 157 19.81 20.24 3.89
C GLN A 157 18.70 20.11 2.83
N PRO A 158 18.05 21.22 2.43
CA PRO A 158 17.05 21.18 1.37
C PRO A 158 17.71 20.81 0.03
N ILE A 159 17.03 19.99 -0.76
CA ILE A 159 17.47 19.64 -2.12
C ILE A 159 17.20 20.84 -3.05
N VAL A 160 18.23 21.25 -3.79
CA VAL A 160 18.19 22.38 -4.74
C VAL A 160 18.65 21.90 -6.12
N PRO A 161 17.91 22.16 -7.21
CA PRO A 161 16.60 22.85 -7.24
C PRO A 161 15.49 22.04 -6.54
N PRO A 162 14.41 22.69 -6.07
CA PRO A 162 13.28 22.00 -5.43
C PRO A 162 12.69 20.93 -6.34
N LEU A 163 12.42 19.75 -5.78
CA LEU A 163 11.86 18.63 -6.53
C LEU A 163 10.34 18.71 -6.61
N GLY A 164 9.80 18.35 -7.77
CA GLY A 164 8.38 18.04 -7.91
C GLY A 164 8.01 16.74 -7.18
N MET A 165 6.72 16.45 -7.10
CA MET A 165 6.21 15.28 -6.37
C MET A 165 6.71 13.94 -6.93
N LEU A 166 6.75 13.79 -8.25
CA LEU A 166 7.21 12.55 -8.90
C LEU A 166 8.73 12.36 -8.75
N ASP A 167 9.52 13.43 -8.92
CA ASP A 167 10.97 13.38 -8.69
C ASP A 167 11.30 13.13 -7.22
N GLY A 168 10.54 13.75 -6.31
CA GLY A 168 10.62 13.51 -4.87
C GLY A 168 10.31 12.05 -4.51
N LEU A 169 9.28 11.46 -5.10
CA LEU A 169 8.97 10.03 -4.96
C LEU A 169 10.15 9.19 -5.43
N LYS A 170 10.69 9.47 -6.62
CA LYS A 170 11.84 8.73 -7.16
C LYS A 170 13.03 8.76 -6.20
N VAL A 171 13.37 9.94 -5.67
CA VAL A 171 14.46 10.08 -4.70
C VAL A 171 14.18 9.33 -3.41
N VAL A 172 12.96 9.42 -2.87
CA VAL A 172 12.56 8.68 -1.66
C VAL A 172 12.64 7.17 -1.89
N LEU A 173 12.10 6.66 -2.99
CA LEU A 173 12.16 5.24 -3.33
C LEU A 173 13.59 4.75 -3.43
N THR A 174 14.47 5.44 -4.15
CA THR A 174 15.88 5.07 -4.25
C THR A 174 16.56 4.96 -2.88
N ASN A 175 16.35 5.94 -1.99
CA ASN A 175 16.96 5.93 -0.67
C ASN A 175 16.34 4.86 0.24
N MET A 176 15.02 4.70 0.25
CA MET A 176 14.33 3.72 1.10
C MET A 176 14.60 2.28 0.66
N VAL A 177 14.67 2.02 -0.65
CA VAL A 177 15.07 0.71 -1.18
C VAL A 177 16.52 0.41 -0.82
N THR A 178 17.42 1.38 -0.94
CA THR A 178 18.83 1.24 -0.52
C THR A 178 18.93 0.93 0.98
N TYR A 179 18.17 1.64 1.81
CA TYR A 179 18.07 1.39 3.25
C TYR A 179 17.56 -0.03 3.54
N ILE A 180 16.53 -0.50 2.83
CA ILE A 180 15.98 -1.85 2.99
C ILE A 180 17.02 -2.93 2.61
N GLN A 181 17.78 -2.72 1.53
CA GLN A 181 18.84 -3.65 1.13
C GLN A 181 19.94 -3.74 2.20
N LYS A 182 20.30 -2.61 2.80
CA LYS A 182 21.40 -2.50 3.75
C LYS A 182 21.03 -3.02 5.15
N GLU A 183 19.88 -2.61 5.68
CA GLU A 183 19.56 -2.78 7.10
C GLU A 183 18.69 -4.02 7.37
N PHE A 184 17.99 -4.57 6.36
CA PHE A 184 17.14 -5.75 6.55
C PHE A 184 17.85 -7.04 6.17
N PRO A 185 17.76 -8.10 6.99
CA PRO A 185 18.45 -9.37 6.75
C PRO A 185 18.22 -9.92 5.32
N GLY A 186 19.26 -10.51 4.75
CA GLY A 186 19.21 -11.08 3.40
C GLY A 186 18.24 -12.27 3.26
N ASN A 187 17.97 -12.97 4.36
CA ASN A 187 17.03 -14.10 4.43
C ASN A 187 15.57 -13.65 4.67
N THR A 188 15.30 -12.36 4.86
CA THR A 188 13.93 -11.84 4.91
C THR A 188 13.33 -11.87 3.52
N LEU A 189 12.14 -12.45 3.37
CA LEU A 189 11.39 -12.43 2.12
C LEU A 189 10.72 -11.06 1.98
N LYS A 190 11.14 -10.28 0.97
CA LYS A 190 10.71 -8.88 0.80
C LYS A 190 9.87 -8.76 -0.46
N PHE A 191 8.68 -8.20 -0.32
CA PHE A 191 7.79 -7.86 -1.42
C PHE A 191 7.57 -6.36 -1.48
N TRP A 192 7.47 -5.84 -2.69
CA TRP A 192 6.95 -4.50 -2.95
C TRP A 192 5.63 -4.61 -3.69
N ARG A 193 4.54 -4.24 -3.03
CA ARG A 193 3.23 -4.18 -3.66
C ARG A 193 3.18 -2.98 -4.60
N LEU A 194 2.90 -3.24 -5.87
CA LEU A 194 2.59 -2.18 -6.82
C LEU A 194 1.31 -1.43 -6.43
N GLN A 195 1.03 -0.33 -7.14
CA GLN A 195 -0.10 0.53 -6.83
C GLN A 195 -1.43 -0.23 -6.94
N SER A 196 -2.33 0.10 -6.02
CA SER A 196 -3.72 -0.29 -6.16
C SER A 196 -4.37 0.73 -7.09
N PRO A 197 -5.14 0.33 -8.11
CA PRO A 197 -5.85 1.28 -8.95
C PRO A 197 -7.00 1.95 -8.19
N ARG A 198 -7.41 3.10 -8.71
CA ARG A 198 -8.65 3.82 -8.38
C ARG A 198 -9.60 3.76 -9.58
N HIS A 199 -10.91 3.88 -9.38
CA HIS A 199 -11.90 3.73 -10.46
C HIS A 199 -12.89 4.88 -10.54
N PHE A 200 -12.41 6.08 -10.83
CA PHE A 200 -13.26 7.24 -11.05
C PHE A 200 -13.78 7.30 -12.49
N TYR A 201 -15.09 7.59 -12.62
CA TYR A 201 -15.78 7.85 -13.87
C TYR A 201 -16.55 9.17 -13.82
N GLY A 202 -16.63 9.87 -14.96
CA GLY A 202 -17.31 11.16 -15.11
C GLY A 202 -16.50 12.38 -14.62
N GLY A 203 -15.45 12.15 -13.83
CA GLY A 203 -14.53 13.15 -13.30
C GLY A 203 -13.65 12.53 -12.22
N ASP A 204 -12.69 13.30 -11.68
CA ASP A 204 -11.89 12.87 -10.53
C ASP A 204 -12.68 13.04 -9.21
N TRP A 205 -12.11 12.62 -8.08
CA TRP A 205 -12.75 12.62 -6.75
C TRP A 205 -13.29 14.00 -6.33
N ASN A 206 -12.68 15.10 -6.79
CA ASN A 206 -13.08 16.48 -6.52
C ASN A 206 -13.84 17.14 -7.69
N GLN A 207 -14.17 16.36 -8.73
CA GLN A 207 -14.85 16.80 -9.95
C GLN A 207 -16.08 15.93 -10.24
N ASN A 208 -16.84 15.59 -9.19
CA ASN A 208 -18.04 14.74 -9.28
C ASN A 208 -17.79 13.32 -9.82
N GLY A 209 -16.56 12.82 -9.73
CA GLY A 209 -16.24 11.43 -10.05
C GLY A 209 -17.00 10.43 -9.19
N SER A 210 -17.34 9.28 -9.78
CA SER A 210 -18.02 8.17 -9.09
C SER A 210 -17.41 6.81 -9.44
N CYS A 211 -17.62 5.83 -8.56
CA CYS A 211 -17.27 4.42 -8.75
C CYS A 211 -18.46 3.49 -8.48
N LEU A 212 -19.68 3.93 -8.79
CA LEU A 212 -20.90 3.10 -8.63
C LEU A 212 -21.05 2.11 -9.79
N PHE A 213 -20.19 1.10 -9.80
CA PHE A 213 -20.21 0.01 -10.77
C PHE A 213 -20.82 -1.26 -10.18
N ASN A 214 -21.48 -2.05 -11.03
CA ASN A 214 -22.10 -3.31 -10.65
C ASN A 214 -21.48 -4.53 -11.37
N LYS A 215 -20.48 -4.31 -12.23
CA LYS A 215 -19.73 -5.32 -12.96
C LYS A 215 -18.27 -4.88 -13.11
N PRO A 216 -17.32 -5.84 -13.25
CA PRO A 216 -15.97 -5.53 -13.66
C PRO A 216 -15.93 -4.80 -15.00
N LEU A 217 -14.83 -4.10 -15.25
CA LEU A 217 -14.47 -3.61 -16.57
C LEU A 217 -14.08 -4.79 -17.47
N GLU A 218 -14.30 -4.61 -18.77
CA GLU A 218 -13.78 -5.48 -19.81
C GLU A 218 -12.34 -5.10 -20.17
N GLU A 219 -11.59 -6.02 -20.78
CA GLU A 219 -10.17 -5.82 -21.13
C GLU A 219 -9.94 -4.57 -22.01
N ASP A 220 -10.82 -4.35 -22.99
CA ASP A 220 -10.73 -3.24 -23.94
C ASP A 220 -11.03 -1.88 -23.30
N GLU A 221 -11.62 -1.85 -22.10
CA GLU A 221 -11.85 -0.64 -21.33
C GLU A 221 -10.60 -0.21 -20.55
N LEU A 222 -9.69 -1.13 -20.19
CA LEU A 222 -8.59 -0.83 -19.26
C LEU A 222 -7.66 0.27 -19.77
N ASP A 223 -7.26 0.22 -21.04
CA ASP A 223 -6.35 1.22 -21.60
C ASP A 223 -6.99 2.61 -21.70
N LEU A 224 -8.31 2.70 -21.86
CA LEU A 224 -9.00 3.99 -21.82
C LEU A 224 -8.97 4.62 -20.43
N TRP A 225 -8.95 3.80 -19.38
CA TRP A 225 -9.05 4.23 -17.99
C TRP A 225 -7.70 4.49 -17.34
N PHE A 226 -6.72 3.62 -17.61
CA PHE A 226 -5.47 3.54 -16.86
C PHE A 226 -4.24 3.92 -17.66
N GLU A 227 -4.30 3.92 -19.00
CA GLU A 227 -3.11 4.20 -19.80
C GLU A 227 -2.73 5.69 -19.77
N PRO A 228 -1.52 6.06 -19.31
CA PRO A 228 -1.12 7.46 -19.26
C PRO A 228 -1.13 8.15 -20.63
N ARG A 229 -0.82 7.41 -21.71
CA ARG A 229 -0.83 7.91 -23.10
C ARG A 229 -2.23 8.27 -23.59
N ASN A 230 -3.27 7.62 -23.07
CA ASN A 230 -4.66 7.93 -23.39
C ASN A 230 -5.24 9.02 -22.47
N ASN A 231 -4.42 9.56 -21.57
CA ASN A 231 -4.84 10.51 -20.54
C ASN A 231 -6.01 9.98 -19.68
N GLY A 232 -6.01 8.67 -19.41
CA GLY A 232 -7.02 8.04 -18.56
C GLY A 232 -7.10 8.69 -17.17
N VAL A 233 -8.31 8.84 -16.63
CA VAL A 233 -8.56 9.49 -15.33
C VAL A 233 -7.86 8.76 -14.17
N ASN A 234 -7.62 7.47 -14.33
CA ASN A 234 -7.11 6.59 -13.28
C ASN A 234 -5.65 6.16 -13.51
N LYS A 235 -4.91 6.88 -14.37
CA LYS A 235 -3.57 6.53 -14.84
C LYS A 235 -2.45 6.55 -13.80
N GLU A 236 -2.71 7.07 -12.60
CA GLU A 236 -1.69 7.29 -11.57
C GLU A 236 -1.01 5.99 -11.15
N ALA A 237 -1.77 4.89 -11.05
CA ALA A 237 -1.22 3.60 -10.66
C ALA A 237 -0.11 3.13 -11.61
N ARG A 238 -0.39 3.13 -12.93
CA ARG A 238 0.60 2.76 -13.96
C ARG A 238 1.80 3.73 -14.00
N LEU A 239 1.56 5.04 -13.84
CA LEU A 239 2.64 6.04 -13.81
C LEU A 239 3.59 5.82 -12.62
N LEU A 240 3.04 5.61 -11.42
CA LEU A 240 3.85 5.40 -10.21
C LEU A 240 4.55 4.04 -10.23
N ASN A 241 3.92 3.01 -10.80
CA ASN A 241 4.54 1.69 -10.96
C ASN A 241 5.83 1.74 -11.77
N PHE A 242 5.87 2.52 -12.86
CA PHE A 242 7.10 2.70 -13.64
C PHE A 242 8.27 3.24 -12.78
N VAL A 243 7.99 4.17 -11.87
CA VAL A 243 9.02 4.72 -10.96
C VAL A 243 9.44 3.68 -9.91
N ILE A 244 8.49 2.93 -9.37
CA ILE A 244 8.71 1.88 -8.38
C ILE A 244 9.55 0.74 -8.97
N GLU A 245 9.20 0.24 -10.14
CA GLU A 245 9.94 -0.83 -10.83
C GLU A 245 11.38 -0.42 -11.10
N GLY A 246 11.59 0.81 -11.57
CA GLY A 246 12.93 1.38 -11.77
C GLY A 246 13.74 1.45 -10.47
N ALA A 247 13.12 1.74 -9.33
CA ALA A 247 13.80 1.79 -8.03
C ALA A 247 14.14 0.39 -7.47
N LEU A 248 13.41 -0.65 -7.89
CA LEU A 248 13.58 -2.03 -7.41
C LEU A 248 14.50 -2.87 -8.29
N GLN A 249 14.87 -2.37 -9.47
CA GLN A 249 15.75 -3.07 -10.41
C GLN A 249 17.07 -3.45 -9.74
N GLY A 250 17.45 -4.73 -9.85
CA GLY A 250 18.71 -5.26 -9.29
C GLY A 250 18.69 -5.51 -7.77
N THR A 251 17.53 -5.37 -7.12
CA THR A 251 17.38 -5.61 -5.68
C THR A 251 16.84 -7.01 -5.39
N ASN A 252 16.92 -7.45 -4.13
CA ASN A 252 16.28 -8.71 -3.70
C ASN A 252 14.81 -8.56 -3.28
N ILE A 253 14.19 -7.40 -3.55
CA ILE A 253 12.78 -7.15 -3.25
C ILE A 253 11.94 -7.61 -4.43
N GLN A 254 11.02 -8.54 -4.21
CA GLN A 254 10.17 -9.10 -5.23
C GLN A 254 8.99 -8.18 -5.52
N LEU A 255 8.68 -7.99 -6.81
CA LEU A 255 7.46 -7.30 -7.20
C LEU A 255 6.25 -8.16 -6.83
N LEU A 256 5.32 -7.57 -6.09
CA LEU A 256 3.98 -8.09 -5.88
C LEU A 256 3.05 -7.26 -6.76
N ASP A 257 2.94 -7.66 -8.03
CA ASP A 257 2.04 -7.03 -8.98
C ASP A 257 0.61 -7.55 -8.79
N LEU A 258 -0.20 -6.67 -8.21
CA LEU A 258 -1.64 -6.86 -8.03
C LEU A 258 -2.43 -5.78 -8.78
N THR A 259 -1.74 -4.94 -9.56
CA THR A 259 -2.32 -3.76 -10.21
C THR A 259 -3.30 -4.20 -11.28
N HIS A 260 -2.80 -4.98 -12.24
CA HIS A 260 -3.56 -5.33 -13.45
C HIS A 260 -4.84 -6.09 -13.14
N LEU A 261 -4.79 -7.13 -12.29
CA LEU A 261 -6.00 -7.86 -11.88
C LEU A 261 -7.01 -6.96 -11.16
N SER A 262 -6.54 -5.90 -10.49
CA SER A 262 -7.39 -4.97 -9.74
C SER A 262 -7.98 -3.89 -10.65
N GLU A 263 -7.39 -3.61 -11.82
CA GLU A 263 -7.91 -2.65 -12.81
C GLU A 263 -9.24 -3.10 -13.41
N PHE A 264 -9.52 -4.41 -13.44
CA PHE A 264 -10.83 -4.91 -13.83
C PHE A 264 -11.91 -4.59 -12.78
N ARG A 265 -11.55 -4.37 -11.52
CA ARG A 265 -12.48 -4.50 -10.39
C ARG A 265 -13.18 -3.21 -10.00
N ALA A 266 -13.61 -2.41 -10.97
CA ALA A 266 -14.37 -1.19 -10.73
C ALA A 266 -15.61 -1.39 -9.83
N ASP A 267 -16.17 -2.60 -9.80
CA ASP A 267 -17.34 -3.02 -9.02
C ASP A 267 -17.09 -3.18 -7.50
N ALA A 268 -15.84 -3.18 -7.04
CA ALA A 268 -15.49 -3.65 -5.70
C ALA A 268 -15.12 -2.57 -4.68
N HIS A 269 -15.39 -1.31 -5.00
CA HIS A 269 -15.13 -0.17 -4.11
C HIS A 269 -16.28 0.09 -3.12
N PRO A 270 -15.99 0.62 -1.92
CA PRO A 270 -17.01 1.09 -0.99
C PRO A 270 -17.88 2.21 -1.56
N ALA A 271 -17.39 3.00 -2.52
CA ALA A 271 -18.11 4.08 -3.16
C ALA A 271 -18.80 5.01 -2.15
N ILE A 272 -20.13 4.92 -2.02
CA ILE A 272 -20.95 5.73 -1.12
C ILE A 272 -21.12 5.14 0.29
N TRP A 273 -20.78 3.86 0.48
CA TRP A 273 -21.02 3.10 1.71
C TRP A 273 -19.93 3.31 2.77
N LEU A 274 -19.69 4.59 3.14
CA LEU A 274 -18.63 5.01 4.07
C LEU A 274 -19.02 4.94 5.56
N GLY A 275 -20.21 4.41 5.88
CA GLY A 275 -20.66 4.22 7.25
C GLY A 275 -21.01 5.50 8.03
N LYS A 276 -21.00 6.67 7.39
CA LYS A 276 -21.45 7.95 7.97
C LYS A 276 -22.33 8.70 6.99
N LYS A 277 -23.46 9.24 7.47
CA LYS A 277 -24.53 9.83 6.66
C LYS A 277 -24.06 10.94 5.71
N ASP A 278 -23.05 11.72 6.12
CA ASP A 278 -22.55 12.86 5.35
C ASP A 278 -21.12 12.68 4.82
N ALA A 279 -20.52 11.49 4.97
CA ALA A 279 -19.12 11.29 4.57
C ALA A 279 -18.89 11.52 3.07
N VAL A 280 -19.83 11.14 2.22
CA VAL A 280 -19.71 11.34 0.77
C VAL A 280 -19.75 12.83 0.41
N ALA A 281 -20.58 13.62 1.08
CA ALA A 281 -20.67 15.06 0.85
C ALA A 281 -19.40 15.80 1.29
N ILE A 282 -18.69 15.29 2.30
CA ILE A 282 -17.48 15.93 2.85
C ILE A 282 -16.21 15.45 2.13
N TRP A 283 -16.12 14.15 1.82
CA TRP A 283 -14.88 13.50 1.39
C TRP A 283 -14.93 12.93 -0.03
N GLY A 284 -16.08 12.99 -0.70
CA GLY A 284 -16.31 12.28 -1.96
C GLY A 284 -16.57 10.78 -1.77
N GLN A 285 -16.76 10.07 -2.89
CA GLN A 285 -16.87 8.60 -2.88
C GLN A 285 -15.51 7.96 -2.66
N ASP A 286 -15.45 6.85 -1.92
CA ASP A 286 -14.21 6.06 -1.80
C ASP A 286 -14.09 5.09 -2.96
N CYS A 287 -13.38 5.55 -3.99
CA CYS A 287 -13.05 4.80 -5.20
C CYS A 287 -11.61 4.33 -5.22
N MET A 288 -10.99 4.20 -4.03
CA MET A 288 -9.59 3.85 -3.87
C MET A 288 -9.45 2.60 -3.00
N HIS A 289 -10.10 2.55 -1.83
CA HIS A 289 -10.08 1.36 -0.98
C HIS A 289 -11.06 0.30 -1.47
N TRP A 290 -10.98 -0.90 -0.93
CA TRP A 290 -11.78 -2.05 -1.35
C TRP A 290 -12.74 -2.51 -0.28
N CYS A 291 -13.94 -2.92 -0.69
CA CYS A 291 -14.84 -3.68 0.17
C CYS A 291 -14.18 -4.97 0.66
N LEU A 292 -14.57 -5.40 1.87
CA LEU A 292 -14.18 -6.69 2.44
C LEU A 292 -15.44 -7.48 2.84
N PRO A 293 -15.54 -8.79 2.52
CA PRO A 293 -14.66 -9.53 1.61
C PRO A 293 -14.65 -8.94 0.19
N GLY A 294 -13.64 -9.23 -0.62
CA GLY A 294 -13.46 -8.57 -1.92
C GLY A 294 -12.09 -8.77 -2.56
N VAL A 295 -11.65 -7.80 -3.37
CA VAL A 295 -10.36 -7.83 -4.10
C VAL A 295 -9.17 -8.17 -3.21
N PRO A 296 -9.04 -7.62 -1.98
CA PRO A 296 -7.93 -7.98 -1.09
C PRO A 296 -7.87 -9.46 -0.71
N ASP A 297 -8.97 -10.22 -0.78
CA ASP A 297 -8.94 -11.66 -0.51
C ASP A 297 -8.16 -12.40 -1.60
N THR A 298 -8.28 -11.96 -2.86
CA THR A 298 -7.45 -12.47 -3.97
C THR A 298 -5.99 -12.11 -3.77
N TRP A 299 -5.70 -10.91 -3.25
CA TRP A 299 -4.34 -10.52 -2.90
C TRP A 299 -3.75 -11.42 -1.82
N VAL A 300 -4.56 -11.84 -0.84
CA VAL A 300 -4.15 -12.78 0.21
C VAL A 300 -3.79 -14.14 -0.39
N ASP A 301 -4.61 -14.66 -1.30
CA ASP A 301 -4.33 -15.92 -2.00
C ASP A 301 -2.97 -15.87 -2.71
N ILE A 302 -2.73 -14.80 -3.49
CA ILE A 302 -1.47 -14.60 -4.25
C ILE A 302 -0.28 -14.47 -3.31
N LEU A 303 -0.35 -13.58 -2.32
CA LEU A 303 0.76 -13.37 -1.38
C LEU A 303 1.08 -14.64 -0.60
N SER A 304 0.06 -15.39 -0.18
CA SER A 304 0.25 -16.62 0.60
C SER A 304 0.95 -17.71 -0.22
N GLN A 305 0.59 -17.84 -1.49
CA GLN A 305 1.26 -18.74 -2.42
C GLN A 305 2.72 -18.33 -2.65
N LEU A 306 2.98 -17.04 -2.90
CA LEU A 306 4.34 -16.53 -3.08
C LEU A 306 5.22 -16.69 -1.82
N ILE A 307 4.64 -16.52 -0.62
CA ILE A 307 5.33 -16.80 0.64
C ILE A 307 5.67 -18.29 0.74
N HIS A 308 4.73 -19.18 0.41
CA HIS A 308 4.97 -20.62 0.43
C HIS A 308 6.13 -21.01 -0.50
N ASP A 309 6.12 -20.51 -1.73
CA ASP A 309 7.15 -20.80 -2.74
C ASP A 309 8.51 -20.18 -2.35
N GLY A 310 8.49 -18.96 -1.80
CA GLY A 310 9.69 -18.27 -1.35
C GLY A 310 10.38 -18.96 -0.17
N LEU A 311 9.61 -19.40 0.83
CA LEU A 311 10.17 -20.13 1.98
C LEU A 311 10.71 -21.50 1.59
N GLY A 312 10.04 -22.19 0.65
CA GLY A 312 10.50 -23.49 0.12
C GLY A 312 11.88 -23.45 -0.53
N ARG A 313 12.25 -22.32 -1.16
CA ARG A 313 13.59 -22.12 -1.76
C ARG A 313 14.70 -21.88 -0.74
N THR A 314 14.37 -21.36 0.45
CA THR A 314 15.35 -21.03 1.50
C THR A 314 15.68 -22.18 2.46
N GLY A 315 14.87 -23.26 2.46
CA GLY A 315 15.05 -24.43 3.35
C GLY A 315 15.87 -25.58 2.76
N GLY A 316 16.54 -25.36 1.63
CA GLY A 316 17.29 -26.39 0.87
C GLY A 316 18.81 -26.20 0.85
N LEU A 317 19.39 -25.60 1.89
CA LEU A 317 20.85 -25.52 2.08
C LEU A 317 21.26 -26.15 3.41
#